data_AF-A0A941BQZ3-F1
#
_entry.id   AF-A0A941BQZ3-F1
#
_cell.length_a   1.000
_cell.length_b   1.000
_cell.length_c   1.000
_cell.angle_alpha   90.00
_cell.angle_beta   90.00
_cell.angle_gamma   90.00
#
_symmetry.space_group_name_H-M   'P 1'
#
loop_
_entity.id
_entity.type
_entity.pdbx_description
1 polymer ?
#
loop_
_entity_poly.entity_id
_entity_poly.type
_entity_poly.pdbx_seq_one_letter_code
_entity_poly.pdbx_strand_id
1 'polypeptide(L)'
;MSVGRIVVIGVGNEFRHDDGVGWAVTARLAERAAARPLPPGTVLENCDGDPARLLGLWEGAALAVVVDAAHARPPHPGRVHRLTLDGTGTARTTTTSSHGLGLGDAVELSRVLDRLPGRLVVYAVEGADRSQGRGLSAAVAARVEEVADAVEADLRHGPGGPDDAHGPAGPDDAHGPAGPDDAHGPAGPDDAHGPAGPAGPGKPTGAGGRGVRPGSLARPGGVARPGGKGAPS
;
A
#
# COMPACT_ATOMS: atom_id res chain seq x y z
N MET A 1 4.53 25.54 27.35
CA MET A 1 4.76 24.91 26.03
C MET A 1 3.40 24.72 25.39
N SER A 2 3.15 25.29 24.22
CA SER A 2 1.91 25.02 23.49
C SER A 2 1.91 23.55 23.09
N VAL A 3 0.83 22.82 23.39
CA VAL A 3 0.69 21.45 22.91
C VAL A 3 0.54 21.52 21.39
N GLY A 4 1.50 20.95 20.65
CA GLY A 4 1.45 20.94 19.19
C GLY A 4 0.22 20.17 18.69
N ARG A 5 -0.46 20.68 17.67
CA ARG A 5 -1.62 20.02 17.07
C ARG A 5 -1.20 18.68 16.46
N ILE A 6 -1.96 17.62 16.74
CA ILE A 6 -1.74 16.29 16.16
C ILE A 6 -3.00 15.90 15.39
N VAL A 7 -2.85 15.36 14.18
CA VAL A 7 -3.98 14.86 13.39
C VAL A 7 -3.72 13.43 12.95
N VAL A 8 -4.72 12.57 13.08
CA VAL A 8 -4.75 11.23 12.47
C VAL A 8 -5.82 11.25 11.38
N ILE A 9 -5.44 10.90 10.16
CA ILE A 9 -6.30 10.98 8.98
C ILE A 9 -6.47 9.58 8.38
N GLY A 10 -7.67 9.02 8.51
CA GLY A 10 -8.07 7.82 7.79
C GLY A 10 -8.49 8.18 6.37
N VAL A 11 -7.72 7.74 5.38
CA VAL A 11 -8.00 7.94 3.96
C VAL A 11 -8.73 6.73 3.40
N GLY A 12 -9.71 6.98 2.54
CA GLY A 12 -10.38 5.97 1.76
C GLY A 12 -11.90 6.07 1.82
N ASN A 13 -12.57 4.93 1.62
CA ASN A 13 -14.02 4.86 1.45
C ASN A 13 -14.59 3.58 2.08
N GLU A 14 -15.40 3.73 3.14
CA GLU A 14 -16.04 2.60 3.84
C GLU A 14 -16.96 1.73 2.95
N PHE A 15 -17.39 2.25 1.80
CA PHE A 15 -18.26 1.57 0.83
C PHE A 15 -17.47 0.88 -0.29
N ARG A 16 -16.15 0.75 -0.15
CA ARG A 16 -15.25 0.12 -1.13
C ARG A 16 -14.34 -0.93 -0.51
N HIS A 17 -14.91 -1.79 0.34
CA HIS A 17 -14.22 -2.90 0.99
C HIS A 17 -12.86 -2.49 1.61
N ASP A 18 -11.73 -3.01 1.10
CA ASP A 18 -10.41 -2.77 1.68
C ASP A 18 -9.97 -1.31 1.60
N ASP A 19 -10.58 -0.52 0.72
CA ASP A 19 -10.42 0.94 0.66
C ASP A 19 -10.92 1.63 1.94
N GLY A 20 -11.71 0.94 2.77
CA GLY A 20 -12.20 1.44 4.06
C GLY A 20 -11.21 1.27 5.22
N VAL A 21 -10.02 0.70 5.00
CA VAL A 21 -9.08 0.38 6.10
C VAL A 21 -8.67 1.60 6.91
N GLY A 22 -8.43 2.76 6.28
CA GLY A 22 -8.09 3.99 6.98
C GLY A 22 -9.18 4.43 7.95
N TRP A 23 -10.45 4.31 7.54
CA TRP A 23 -11.61 4.64 8.37
C TRP A 23 -11.85 3.60 9.47
N ALA A 24 -11.55 2.33 9.21
CA ALA A 24 -11.62 1.29 10.23
C ALA A 24 -10.61 1.53 11.35
N VAL A 25 -9.40 1.97 11.02
CA VAL A 25 -8.36 2.32 12.01
C VAL A 25 -8.75 3.56 12.81
N THR A 26 -9.23 4.63 12.19
CA THR A 26 -9.67 5.83 12.93
C THR A 26 -10.87 5.55 13.83
N ALA A 27 -11.84 4.76 13.38
CA ALA A 27 -12.96 4.30 14.21
C ALA A 27 -12.44 3.50 15.42
N ARG A 28 -11.48 2.61 15.20
CA ARG A 28 -10.88 1.81 16.27
C ARG A 28 -10.13 2.66 17.30
N LEU A 29 -9.38 3.66 16.85
CA LEU A 29 -8.71 4.63 17.74
C LEU A 29 -9.73 5.42 18.57
N ALA A 30 -10.84 5.84 17.96
CA ALA A 30 -11.90 6.56 18.65
C ALA A 30 -12.56 5.71 19.76
N GLU A 31 -12.84 4.44 19.49
CA GLU A 31 -13.36 3.48 20.48
C GLU A 31 -12.39 3.34 21.66
N ARG A 32 -11.10 3.13 21.38
CA ARG A 32 -10.06 2.93 22.40
C ARG A 32 -9.82 4.19 23.24
N ALA A 33 -9.95 5.37 22.64
CA ALA A 33 -9.76 6.65 23.32
C ALA A 33 -10.69 6.84 24.53
N ALA A 34 -11.84 6.16 24.57
CA ALA A 34 -12.75 6.17 25.72
C ALA A 34 -12.14 5.52 26.98
N ALA A 35 -11.28 4.51 26.81
CA ALA A 35 -10.60 3.82 27.91
C ALA A 35 -9.16 4.31 28.12
N ARG A 36 -8.48 4.67 27.03
CA ARG A 36 -7.09 5.12 27.02
C ARG A 36 -6.99 6.41 26.20
N PRO A 37 -7.11 7.59 26.84
CA PRO A 37 -7.09 8.87 26.13
C PRO A 37 -5.86 9.03 25.24
N LEU A 38 -6.08 9.58 24.05
CA LEU A 38 -5.02 9.98 23.12
C LEU A 38 -4.28 11.20 23.66
N PRO A 39 -3.04 11.46 23.19
CA PRO A 39 -2.31 12.66 23.58
C PRO A 39 -3.12 13.94 23.37
N PRO A 40 -3.00 14.95 24.26
CA PRO A 40 -3.74 16.19 24.13
C PRO A 40 -3.48 16.86 22.77
N GLY A 41 -4.53 17.45 22.18
CA GLY A 41 -4.43 18.08 20.85
C GLY A 41 -4.49 17.11 19.67
N THR A 42 -4.74 15.81 19.91
CA THR A 42 -5.00 14.82 18.85
C THR A 42 -6.43 14.94 18.33
N VAL A 43 -6.58 15.04 17.01
CA VAL A 43 -7.86 15.00 16.30
C VAL A 43 -7.86 13.81 15.34
N LEU A 44 -8.96 13.06 15.30
CA LEU A 44 -9.18 11.96 14.35
C LEU A 44 -10.10 12.46 13.23
N GLU A 45 -9.69 12.27 11.99
CA GLU A 45 -10.39 12.76 10.80
C GLU A 45 -10.46 11.67 9.73
N ASN A 46 -11.53 11.66 8.95
CA ASN A 46 -11.66 10.79 7.79
C ASN A 46 -11.63 11.61 6.52
N CYS A 47 -10.98 11.12 5.46
CA CYS A 47 -10.88 11.75 4.15
C CYS A 47 -11.15 10.73 3.04
N ASP A 48 -11.73 11.20 1.95
CA ASP A 48 -11.98 10.45 0.71
C ASP A 48 -10.75 10.37 -0.22
N GLY A 49 -9.59 10.90 0.23
CA GLY A 49 -8.37 10.96 -0.55
C GLY A 49 -8.22 12.23 -1.40
N ASP A 50 -9.13 13.21 -1.30
CA ASP A 50 -8.97 14.51 -1.95
C ASP A 50 -7.70 15.23 -1.46
N PRO A 51 -6.74 15.56 -2.34
CA PRO A 51 -5.48 16.18 -1.94
C PRO A 51 -5.66 17.56 -1.28
N ALA A 52 -6.63 18.37 -1.72
CA ALA A 52 -6.85 19.70 -1.14
C ALA A 52 -7.38 19.60 0.29
N ARG A 53 -8.27 18.65 0.54
CA ARG A 53 -8.78 18.34 1.88
C ARG A 53 -7.67 17.79 2.79
N LEU A 54 -6.82 16.90 2.29
CA LEU A 54 -5.65 16.40 3.02
C LEU A 54 -4.72 17.55 3.46
N LEU A 55 -4.40 18.46 2.55
CA LEU A 55 -3.59 19.65 2.83
C LEU A 55 -4.21 20.56 3.89
N GLY A 56 -5.53 20.71 3.90
CA GLY A 56 -6.22 21.48 4.94
C GLY A 56 -6.19 20.78 6.29
N LEU A 57 -6.33 19.45 6.31
CA LEU A 57 -6.41 18.67 7.55
C LEU A 57 -5.09 18.64 8.33
N TRP A 58 -3.93 18.56 7.67
CA TRP A 58 -2.64 18.53 8.36
C TRP A 58 -1.95 19.88 8.48
N GLU A 59 -2.52 20.95 7.93
CA GLU A 59 -1.94 22.29 8.05
C GLU A 59 -1.75 22.69 9.52
N GLY A 60 -0.57 23.24 9.83
CA GLY A 60 -0.19 23.65 11.18
C GLY A 60 -0.08 22.52 12.19
N ALA A 61 -0.17 21.25 11.76
CA ALA A 61 0.04 20.11 12.65
C ALA A 61 1.54 19.92 12.92
N ALA A 62 1.87 19.71 14.20
CA ALA A 62 3.21 19.28 14.60
C ALA A 62 3.47 17.83 14.17
N LEU A 63 2.42 17.00 14.17
CA LEU A 63 2.43 15.62 13.69
C LEU A 63 1.14 15.34 12.91
N ALA A 64 1.27 14.78 11.71
CA ALA A 64 0.16 14.15 10.99
C ALA A 64 0.45 12.66 10.79
N VAL A 65 -0.54 11.82 11.07
CA VAL A 65 -0.49 10.39 10.79
C VAL A 65 -1.58 10.06 9.79
N VAL A 66 -1.22 9.56 8.61
CA VAL A 66 -2.16 9.20 7.55
C VAL A 66 -2.24 7.69 7.45
N VAL A 67 -3.45 7.13 7.37
CA VAL A 67 -3.67 5.70 7.16
C VAL A 67 -4.46 5.52 5.87
N ASP A 68 -3.92 4.80 4.89
CA ASP A 68 -4.50 4.64 3.54
C ASP A 68 -4.43 3.18 3.05
N ALA A 69 -5.30 2.84 2.11
CA ALA A 69 -5.27 1.56 1.40
C ALA A 69 -4.30 1.63 0.20
N ALA A 70 -3.23 0.84 0.23
CA ALA A 70 -2.32 0.69 -0.89
C ALA A 70 -2.72 -0.46 -1.81
N HIS A 71 -2.30 -0.37 -3.08
CA HIS A 71 -2.62 -1.38 -4.09
C HIS A 71 -1.37 -1.72 -4.91
N ALA A 72 -0.70 -2.80 -4.51
CA ALA A 72 0.41 -3.35 -5.27
C ALA A 72 -0.07 -4.31 -6.36
N ARG A 73 0.77 -4.52 -7.38
CA ARG A 73 0.57 -5.56 -8.39
C ARG A 73 1.85 -6.40 -8.49
N PRO A 74 1.82 -7.68 -8.05
CA PRO A 74 0.69 -8.42 -7.46
C PRO A 74 0.32 -7.94 -6.04
N PRO A 75 -0.94 -8.13 -5.58
CA PRO A 75 -1.35 -7.72 -4.24
C PRO A 75 -0.84 -8.66 -3.16
N HIS A 76 -0.41 -8.11 -2.02
CA HIS A 76 -0.14 -8.86 -0.78
C HIS A 76 -1.08 -8.35 0.32
N PRO A 77 -2.35 -8.80 0.34
CA PRO A 77 -3.36 -8.24 1.23
C PRO A 77 -2.93 -8.28 2.70
N GLY A 78 -3.06 -7.15 3.39
CA GLY A 78 -2.63 -6.99 4.78
C GLY A 78 -1.14 -6.70 4.97
N ARG A 79 -0.33 -6.58 3.91
CA ARG A 79 1.03 -6.04 4.05
C ARG A 79 0.93 -4.57 4.46
N VAL A 80 1.57 -4.21 5.56
CA VAL A 80 1.62 -2.83 6.07
C VAL A 80 2.96 -2.20 5.70
N HIS A 81 2.91 -1.00 5.14
CA HIS A 81 4.06 -0.16 4.86
C HIS A 81 3.99 1.08 5.75
N ARG A 82 5.14 1.48 6.31
CA ARG A 82 5.25 2.70 7.11
C ARG A 82 6.29 3.63 6.51
N LEU A 83 5.90 4.88 6.23
CA LEU A 83 6.78 5.91 5.72
C LEU A 83 6.79 7.10 6.68
N THR A 84 7.96 7.73 6.85
CA THR A 84 8.10 8.94 7.65
C THR A 84 8.79 10.02 6.83
N LEU A 85 8.20 11.22 6.91
CA LEU A 85 8.64 12.44 6.24
C LEU A 85 8.74 13.53 7.29
N ASP A 86 9.93 14.09 7.47
CA ASP A 86 10.10 15.25 8.34
C ASP A 86 9.75 16.53 7.56
N GLY A 87 9.51 17.65 8.25
CA GLY A 87 9.16 18.94 7.63
C GLY A 87 10.16 19.48 6.60
N THR A 88 11.36 18.89 6.49
CA THR A 88 12.34 19.16 5.43
C THR A 88 12.06 18.41 4.12
N GLY A 89 11.02 17.57 4.08
CA GLY A 89 10.65 16.74 2.94
C GLY A 89 11.56 15.54 2.71
N THR A 90 12.56 15.30 3.55
CA THR A 90 13.45 14.14 3.47
C THR A 90 12.69 12.87 3.86
N ALA A 91 12.52 11.96 2.90
CA ALA A 91 11.90 10.66 3.13
C ALA A 91 12.94 9.70 3.68
N ARG A 92 12.74 9.20 4.90
CA ARG A 92 13.52 8.08 5.45
C ARG A 92 12.67 6.83 5.26
N THR A 93 12.96 6.06 4.22
CA THR A 93 12.11 4.93 3.79
C THR A 93 12.66 3.59 4.28
N THR A 94 11.75 2.71 4.70
CA THR A 94 11.90 1.26 4.48
C THR A 94 10.78 0.87 3.53
N THR A 95 11.16 0.61 2.27
CA THR A 95 10.32 0.10 1.15
C THR A 95 9.11 0.94 0.71
N THR A 96 9.27 1.65 -0.41
CA THR A 96 8.19 2.32 -1.16
C THR A 96 7.67 1.42 -2.27
N SER A 97 6.34 1.27 -2.39
CA SER A 97 5.72 0.93 -3.67
C SER A 97 4.63 1.96 -3.97
N SER A 98 4.83 2.66 -5.08
CA SER A 98 3.92 3.67 -5.63
C SER A 98 2.54 3.07 -5.92
N HIS A 99 1.51 3.93 -5.91
CA HIS A 99 0.11 3.69 -6.30
C HIS A 99 -0.93 3.61 -5.16
N GLY A 100 -0.97 4.66 -4.34
CA GLY A 100 -2.21 5.32 -3.94
C GLY A 100 -2.22 6.73 -4.55
N LEU A 101 -2.95 6.94 -5.65
CA LEU A 101 -2.96 8.17 -6.50
C LEU A 101 -3.49 9.45 -5.80
N GLY A 102 -3.50 9.52 -4.46
CA GLY A 102 -3.87 10.73 -3.71
C GLY A 102 -2.77 11.21 -2.76
N LEU A 103 -2.03 10.30 -2.13
CA LEU A 103 -1.07 10.65 -1.09
C LEU A 103 0.29 11.10 -1.64
N GLY A 104 0.78 10.48 -2.73
CA GLY A 104 2.00 10.93 -3.40
C GLY A 104 1.86 12.36 -3.93
N ASP A 105 0.73 12.63 -4.60
CA ASP A 105 0.41 13.95 -5.14
C ASP A 105 0.17 14.97 -4.02
N ALA A 106 -0.49 14.60 -2.91
CA ALA A 106 -0.67 15.49 -1.76
C ALA A 106 0.66 15.84 -1.08
N VAL A 107 1.59 14.87 -0.96
CA VAL A 107 2.94 15.13 -0.46
C VAL A 107 3.71 16.03 -1.42
N GLU A 108 3.65 15.79 -2.73
CA GLU A 108 4.31 16.64 -3.73
C GLU A 108 3.73 18.06 -3.73
N LEU A 109 2.40 18.22 -3.72
CA LEU A 109 1.73 19.50 -3.61
C LEU A 109 2.07 20.21 -2.30
N SER A 110 2.13 19.50 -1.17
CA SER A 110 2.49 20.10 0.12
C SER A 110 3.93 20.62 0.14
N ARG A 111 4.86 19.96 -0.58
CA ARG A 111 6.24 20.44 -0.76
C ARG A 111 6.27 21.70 -1.61
N VAL A 112 5.52 21.73 -2.70
CA VAL A 112 5.42 22.91 -3.58
C VAL A 112 4.82 24.10 -2.83
N LEU A 113 3.90 23.85 -1.89
CA LEU A 113 3.19 24.88 -1.13
C LEU A 113 3.80 25.21 0.24
N ASP A 114 4.89 24.53 0.66
CA ASP A 114 5.49 24.63 2.00
C ASP A 114 4.50 24.40 3.16
N ARG A 115 3.61 23.42 2.99
CA ARG A 115 2.51 23.08 3.93
C ARG A 115 2.63 21.68 4.51
N LEU A 116 3.85 21.15 4.59
CA LEU A 116 4.10 19.89 5.29
C LEU A 116 3.93 20.09 6.80
N PRO A 117 3.35 19.11 7.52
CA PRO A 117 3.40 19.10 8.98
C PRO A 117 4.85 18.94 9.45
N GLY A 118 5.11 19.27 10.72
CA GLY A 118 6.46 19.13 11.30
C GLY A 118 7.02 17.71 11.17
N ARG A 119 6.14 16.71 11.28
CA ARG A 119 6.39 15.30 10.99
C ARG A 119 5.14 14.69 10.35
N LEU A 120 5.31 13.93 9.27
CA LEU A 120 4.27 13.15 8.60
C LEU A 120 4.63 11.66 8.68
N VAL A 121 3.72 10.86 9.23
CA VAL A 121 3.80 9.40 9.22
C VAL A 121 2.69 8.86 8.34
N VAL A 122 2.99 7.90 7.49
CA VAL A 122 2.04 7.26 6.60
C VAL A 122 2.04 5.76 6.85
N TYR A 123 0.86 5.21 7.10
CA TYR A 123 0.57 3.78 7.11
C TYR A 123 -0.21 3.42 5.87
N ALA A 124 0.37 2.58 5.02
CA ALA A 124 -0.23 2.10 3.80
C ALA A 124 -0.49 0.59 3.93
N VAL A 125 -1.76 0.18 3.95
CA VAL A 125 -2.14 -1.24 4.08
C VAL A 125 -2.55 -1.77 2.72
N GLU A 126 -1.89 -2.80 2.22
CA GLU A 126 -2.22 -3.39 0.94
C GLU A 126 -3.60 -4.07 0.97
N GLY A 127 -4.50 -3.65 0.08
CA GLY A 127 -5.83 -4.23 -0.12
C GLY A 127 -5.89 -5.26 -1.26
N ALA A 128 -6.92 -6.11 -1.23
CA ALA A 128 -7.23 -7.08 -2.28
C ALA A 128 -8.51 -6.69 -3.07
N ASP A 129 -9.52 -6.19 -2.37
CA ASP A 129 -10.87 -5.96 -2.88
C ASP A 129 -11.28 -4.48 -2.76
N ARG A 130 -11.58 -3.88 -3.92
CA ARG A 130 -12.10 -2.50 -4.03
C ARG A 130 -13.50 -2.45 -4.64
N SER A 131 -14.17 -3.59 -4.71
CA SER A 131 -15.54 -3.64 -5.19
C SER A 131 -16.46 -2.86 -4.26
N GLN A 132 -17.65 -2.56 -4.74
CA GLN A 132 -18.58 -1.76 -3.97
C GLN A 132 -19.22 -2.61 -2.88
N GLY A 133 -19.02 -2.21 -1.64
CA GLY A 133 -19.50 -2.94 -0.47
C GLY A 133 -18.79 -2.52 0.80
N ARG A 134 -19.36 -2.92 1.93
CA ARG A 134 -18.81 -2.66 3.26
C ARG A 134 -18.02 -3.86 3.78
N GLY A 135 -17.11 -3.59 4.70
CA GLY A 135 -16.32 -4.61 5.39
C GLY A 135 -15.02 -4.92 4.68
N LEU A 136 -14.01 -5.24 5.47
CA LEU A 136 -12.66 -5.53 5.00
C LEU A 136 -12.52 -7.02 4.69
N SER A 137 -11.63 -7.36 3.77
CA SER A 137 -11.14 -8.73 3.63
C SER A 137 -10.49 -9.20 4.94
N ALA A 138 -10.50 -10.52 5.19
CA ALA A 138 -9.96 -11.06 6.44
C ALA A 138 -8.49 -10.69 6.68
N ALA A 139 -7.68 -10.63 5.61
CA ALA A 139 -6.28 -10.26 5.68
C ALA A 139 -6.08 -8.80 6.13
N VAL A 140 -6.88 -7.87 5.60
CA VAL A 140 -6.82 -6.44 5.96
C VAL A 140 -7.44 -6.19 7.34
N ALA A 141 -8.58 -6.83 7.63
CA ALA A 141 -9.23 -6.75 8.95
C ALA A 141 -8.27 -7.18 10.08
N ALA A 142 -7.49 -8.23 9.86
CA ALA A 142 -6.51 -8.75 10.82
C ALA A 142 -5.33 -7.79 11.10
N ARG A 143 -5.21 -6.68 10.37
CA ARG A 143 -4.19 -5.63 10.58
C ARG A 143 -4.71 -4.40 11.30
N VAL A 144 -6.02 -4.21 11.41
CA VAL A 144 -6.61 -2.98 11.98
C VAL A 144 -6.12 -2.73 13.40
N GLU A 145 -6.07 -3.77 14.24
CA GLU A 145 -5.58 -3.64 15.62
C GLU A 145 -4.09 -3.32 15.68
N GLU A 146 -3.27 -4.00 14.87
CA GLU A 146 -1.83 -3.79 14.78
C GLU A 146 -1.49 -2.36 14.33
N VAL A 147 -2.18 -1.87 13.30
CA VAL A 147 -1.99 -0.50 12.80
C VAL A 147 -2.48 0.52 13.83
N ALA A 148 -3.60 0.27 14.52
CA ALA A 148 -4.06 1.16 15.58
C ALA A 148 -3.05 1.25 16.73
N ASP A 149 -2.44 0.12 17.14
CA ASP A 149 -1.37 0.11 18.15
C ASP A 149 -0.14 0.89 17.70
N ALA A 150 0.29 0.71 16.44
CA ALA A 150 1.42 1.42 15.87
C ALA A 150 1.17 2.95 15.78
N VAL A 151 -0.02 3.35 15.36
CA VAL A 151 -0.44 4.76 15.34
C VAL A 151 -0.41 5.34 16.76
N GLU A 152 -1.00 4.65 17.75
CA GLU A 152 -0.96 5.12 19.14
C GLU A 152 0.47 5.26 19.67
N ALA A 153 1.38 4.36 19.30
CA ALA A 153 2.79 4.47 19.66
C ALA A 153 3.38 5.75 19.05
N ASP A 154 3.19 6.01 17.75
CA ASP A 154 3.68 7.23 17.10
C ASP A 154 3.14 8.51 17.74
N LEU A 155 1.85 8.52 18.11
CA LEU A 155 1.24 9.66 18.80
C LEU A 155 1.91 9.97 20.14
N ARG A 156 2.34 8.94 20.88
CA ARG A 156 2.99 9.09 22.20
C ARG A 156 4.44 9.51 22.11
N HIS A 157 5.14 9.12 21.05
CA HIS A 157 6.53 9.55 20.78
C HIS A 157 6.60 11.04 20.38
N GLY A 158 5.51 11.60 19.87
CA GLY A 158 5.42 13.02 19.51
C GLY A 158 6.31 13.41 18.32
N PRO A 159 6.53 14.72 18.10
CA PRO A 159 7.27 15.23 16.95
C PRO A 159 8.78 14.92 16.94
N GLY A 160 9.32 14.32 18.01
CA GLY A 160 10.77 14.11 18.18
C GLY A 160 11.19 12.83 18.90
N GLY A 161 10.31 11.82 18.99
CA GLY A 161 10.69 10.53 19.57
C GLY A 161 11.58 9.69 18.64
N PRO A 162 12.41 8.79 19.20
CA PRO A 162 13.37 8.01 18.42
C PRO A 162 12.64 7.09 17.42
N ASP A 163 13.14 7.06 16.19
CA ASP A 163 12.77 6.09 15.16
C ASP A 163 13.37 4.72 15.53
N ASP A 164 12.84 4.06 16.55
CA ASP A 164 13.41 2.78 16.97
C ASP A 164 13.04 1.66 15.99
N ALA A 165 14.10 1.13 15.39
CA ALA A 165 14.15 0.04 14.45
C ALA A 165 13.66 -1.28 15.05
N HIS A 166 12.40 -1.65 14.79
CA HIS A 166 11.99 -3.03 14.60
C HIS A 166 10.57 -3.07 14.02
N GLY A 167 10.47 -3.18 12.70
CA GLY A 167 9.34 -3.94 12.17
C GLY A 167 9.48 -5.38 12.69
N PRO A 168 8.39 -6.09 13.03
CA PRO A 168 8.51 -7.50 13.34
C PRO A 168 9.18 -8.19 12.15
N ALA A 169 10.30 -8.86 12.40
CA ALA A 169 10.89 -9.77 11.43
C ALA A 169 9.78 -10.76 11.03
N GLY A 170 9.37 -10.72 9.76
CA GLY A 170 8.51 -11.75 9.19
C GLY A 170 9.18 -13.12 9.37
N PRO A 171 8.42 -14.22 9.45
CA PRO A 171 8.95 -15.51 9.87
C PRO A 171 9.86 -16.25 8.86
N ASP A 172 10.52 -15.58 7.90
CA ASP A 172 11.14 -16.26 6.75
C ASP A 172 12.65 -16.05 6.52
N ASP A 173 13.46 -15.82 7.57
CA ASP A 173 14.93 -15.91 7.45
C ASP A 173 15.52 -17.01 8.32
N ALA A 174 15.13 -18.26 8.05
CA ALA A 174 15.90 -19.42 8.48
C ALA A 174 17.12 -19.61 7.55
N HIS A 175 18.16 -18.79 7.75
CA HIS A 175 19.52 -19.18 7.37
C HIS A 175 19.91 -20.39 8.23
N GLY A 176 19.98 -21.57 7.62
CA GLY A 176 20.44 -22.79 8.27
C GLY A 176 21.85 -22.63 8.83
N PRO A 177 22.18 -23.26 9.97
CA PRO A 177 23.50 -23.12 10.57
C PRO A 177 24.57 -23.77 9.70
N ALA A 178 25.65 -23.03 9.49
CA ALA A 178 26.91 -23.51 8.93
C ALA A 178 27.73 -24.26 9.99
N GLY A 179 28.39 -25.35 9.56
CA GLY A 179 29.48 -26.04 10.28
C GLY A 179 29.03 -27.18 11.21
N PRO A 180 29.80 -28.28 11.26
CA PRO A 180 31.19 -28.18 11.73
C PRO A 180 32.24 -28.72 10.76
N ASP A 181 33.40 -28.06 10.78
CA ASP A 181 34.67 -28.57 10.31
C ASP A 181 35.08 -29.79 11.14
N ASP A 182 35.49 -30.88 10.47
CA ASP A 182 36.57 -31.80 10.86
C ASP A 182 36.49 -33.09 10.03
N ALA A 183 37.45 -33.33 9.14
CA ALA A 183 37.94 -34.67 8.83
C ALA A 183 39.25 -34.64 8.04
N HIS A 184 40.29 -35.20 8.66
CA HIS A 184 41.52 -35.68 8.03
C HIS A 184 41.27 -36.66 6.87
N GLY A 185 42.22 -36.69 5.90
CA GLY A 185 42.24 -37.62 4.77
C GLY A 185 42.34 -39.10 5.15
N PRO A 186 42.39 -40.02 4.15
CA PRO A 186 43.67 -40.28 3.49
C PRO A 186 43.60 -40.51 1.97
N ALA A 187 44.79 -40.74 1.40
CA ALA A 187 45.17 -40.75 -0.01
C ALA A 187 44.75 -41.97 -0.85
N GLY A 188 44.50 -41.72 -2.15
CA GLY A 188 44.78 -42.54 -3.35
C GLY A 188 44.19 -43.96 -3.47
N PRO A 189 44.25 -44.63 -4.65
CA PRO A 189 45.00 -44.27 -5.85
C PRO A 189 44.18 -44.25 -7.17
N ASP A 190 44.92 -43.95 -8.24
CA ASP A 190 44.60 -43.79 -9.65
C ASP A 190 43.86 -44.98 -10.32
N ASP A 191 43.07 -44.70 -11.37
CA ASP A 191 43.38 -45.18 -12.72
C ASP A 191 42.32 -44.76 -13.77
N ALA A 192 42.84 -44.46 -14.96
CA ALA A 192 42.18 -43.92 -16.14
C ALA A 192 41.21 -44.90 -16.84
N HIS A 193 40.27 -44.36 -17.66
CA HIS A 193 39.94 -44.82 -19.03
C HIS A 193 38.86 -43.91 -19.68
N GLY A 194 39.16 -43.35 -20.88
CA GLY A 194 38.27 -42.52 -21.71
C GLY A 194 37.24 -43.34 -22.52
N PRO A 195 36.79 -42.92 -23.73
CA PRO A 195 36.93 -41.65 -24.45
C PRO A 195 35.58 -41.02 -24.90
N ALA A 196 35.67 -39.94 -25.68
CA ALA A 196 34.58 -39.08 -26.17
C ALA A 196 33.93 -39.50 -27.51
N GLY A 197 32.72 -38.95 -27.76
CA GLY A 197 32.22 -38.55 -29.09
C GLY A 197 30.78 -38.99 -29.44
N PRO A 198 30.12 -38.42 -30.48
CA PRO A 198 30.19 -37.07 -31.02
C PRO A 198 28.80 -36.39 -31.17
N ALA A 199 28.80 -35.12 -31.57
CA ALA A 199 27.64 -34.28 -31.86
C ALA A 199 27.19 -34.35 -33.34
N GLY A 200 25.91 -34.04 -33.61
CA GLY A 200 25.44 -33.53 -34.92
C GLY A 200 24.03 -34.00 -35.35
N PRO A 201 23.47 -33.45 -36.44
CA PRO A 201 22.63 -32.23 -36.42
C PRO A 201 21.26 -32.41 -37.12
N GLY A 202 20.36 -31.40 -37.04
CA GLY A 202 19.31 -31.23 -38.06
C GLY A 202 18.00 -30.56 -37.63
N LYS A 203 17.91 -29.24 -37.83
CA LYS A 203 16.68 -28.59 -38.36
C LYS A 203 16.70 -28.76 -39.89
N PRO A 204 15.59 -28.72 -40.68
CA PRO A 204 14.77 -27.49 -40.75
C PRO A 204 13.28 -27.61 -41.20
N THR A 205 12.55 -26.52 -40.94
CA THR A 205 11.52 -25.82 -41.75
C THR A 205 10.45 -26.54 -42.60
N GLY A 206 9.20 -26.09 -42.43
CA GLY A 206 8.16 -25.93 -43.46
C GLY A 206 6.96 -25.21 -42.82
N ALA A 207 6.54 -23.98 -43.13
CA ALA A 207 6.17 -23.30 -44.38
C ALA A 207 4.74 -23.64 -44.89
N GLY A 208 3.89 -22.60 -44.99
CA GLY A 208 2.65 -22.56 -45.78
C GLY A 208 1.36 -22.83 -45.00
N GLY A 209 0.24 -22.14 -45.16
CA GLY A 209 -0.20 -21.07 -46.07
C GLY A 209 -1.40 -20.35 -45.44
N ARG A 210 -1.52 -19.03 -45.55
CA ARG A 210 -2.28 -18.27 -46.58
C ARG A 210 -3.75 -18.68 -46.76
N GLY A 211 -4.62 -17.71 -46.53
CA GLY A 211 -5.95 -17.56 -47.11
C GLY A 211 -7.01 -17.24 -46.04
N VAL A 212 -7.95 -16.30 -46.16
CA VAL A 212 -8.38 -15.32 -47.18
C VAL A 212 -9.26 -14.30 -46.41
N ARG A 213 -9.19 -13.01 -46.76
CA ARG A 213 -10.09 -11.92 -46.26
C ARG A 213 -11.39 -11.87 -47.11
N PRO A 214 -12.23 -10.81 -47.04
CA PRO A 214 -13.18 -10.41 -46.00
C PRO A 214 -14.61 -10.28 -46.57
N GLY A 215 -15.59 -9.95 -45.73
CA GLY A 215 -16.88 -9.40 -46.17
C GLY A 215 -17.94 -9.58 -45.10
N SER A 216 -18.99 -8.77 -44.98
CA SER A 216 -19.34 -7.45 -45.50
C SER A 216 -20.58 -7.03 -44.70
N LEU A 217 -20.74 -5.73 -44.50
CA LEU A 217 -21.92 -4.94 -44.13
C LEU A 217 -23.26 -5.66 -43.85
N ALA A 218 -23.92 -5.25 -42.75
CA ALA A 218 -25.31 -4.76 -42.79
C ALA A 218 -25.72 -4.04 -41.48
N ARG A 219 -25.95 -2.72 -41.56
CA ARG A 219 -27.06 -2.00 -40.88
C ARG A 219 -28.10 -1.74 -41.99
N PRO A 220 -29.42 -1.56 -41.75
CA PRO A 220 -29.95 -0.31 -41.17
C PRO A 220 -31.32 -0.40 -40.44
N GLY A 221 -31.77 0.74 -39.90
CA GLY A 221 -33.17 1.05 -39.55
C GLY A 221 -33.51 0.86 -38.06
N GLY A 222 -34.27 1.73 -37.38
CA GLY A 222 -35.00 2.92 -37.78
C GLY A 222 -35.82 3.43 -36.58
N VAL A 223 -35.76 4.75 -36.40
CA VAL A 223 -36.62 5.73 -35.70
C VAL A 223 -37.96 5.27 -35.07
N ALA A 224 -38.21 5.70 -33.82
CA ALA A 224 -39.52 6.22 -33.36
C ALA A 224 -39.44 6.98 -32.00
N ARG A 225 -39.56 8.30 -32.05
CA ARG A 225 -40.26 9.21 -31.09
C ARG A 225 -41.49 9.75 -31.86
N PRO A 226 -42.59 10.29 -31.29
CA PRO A 226 -42.59 11.23 -30.15
C PRO A 226 -43.87 11.23 -29.26
N GLY A 227 -43.94 12.19 -28.31
CA GLY A 227 -45.18 12.67 -27.68
C GLY A 227 -45.28 12.34 -26.19
N GLY A 228 -45.63 13.23 -25.27
CA GLY A 228 -46.10 14.61 -25.37
C GLY A 228 -46.59 15.07 -23.99
N LYS A 229 -46.22 16.32 -23.66
CA LYS A 229 -46.77 17.30 -22.71
C LYS A 229 -47.88 16.89 -21.71
N GLY A 230 -47.72 17.35 -20.46
CA GLY A 230 -48.83 17.50 -19.52
C GLY A 230 -48.42 18.04 -18.14
N ALA A 231 -48.10 19.33 -18.05
CA ALA A 231 -48.40 20.18 -16.88
C ALA A 231 -49.52 21.14 -17.33
N PRO A 232 -50.19 21.97 -16.48
CA PRO A 232 -49.91 22.30 -15.08
C PRO A 232 -51.17 22.41 -14.17
N SER A 233 -50.96 22.53 -12.85
CA SER A 233 -51.50 23.60 -11.97
C SER A 233 -50.86 23.50 -10.59
#